data_AF-A0A8C8AJ56-F1
#
_entry.id   AF-A0A8C8AJ56-F1
#
_cell.length_a   1.000
_cell.length_b   1.000
_cell.length_c   1.000
_cell.angle_alpha   90.00
_cell.angle_beta   90.00
_cell.angle_gamma   90.00
#
_symmetry.space_group_name_H-M   'P 1'
#
loop_
_entity.id
_entity.type
_entity.pdbx_description
1 polymer ?
#
loop_
_entity_poly.entity_id
_entity_poly.type
_entity_poly.pdbx_seq_one_letter_code
_entity_poly.pdbx_strand_id
1 'polypeptide(L)' 'MAARLSGGENRLVSLPLSRIRVIMKSSPEVSSINQDALFLTAKATV' A
#
# COMPACT_ATOMS: atom_id res chain seq x y z
N MET A 1 8.42 14.34 -4.79
CA MET A 1 7.37 14.68 -5.77
C MET A 1 6.39 13.51 -5.88
N ALA A 2 5.30 13.55 -5.08
CA ALA A 2 4.30 12.48 -5.05
C ALA A 2 3.39 12.57 -6.29
N ALA A 3 3.27 11.48 -7.03
CA ALA A 3 2.36 11.39 -8.17
C ALA A 3 0.91 11.30 -7.67
N ARG A 4 0.20 12.43 -7.81
CA ARG A 4 -1.24 12.63 -8.05
C ARG A 4 -2.07 11.35 -8.28
N LEU A 5 -3.06 11.12 -7.40
CA LEU A 5 -4.21 10.25 -7.69
C LEU A 5 -5.19 11.07 -8.53
N SER A 6 -5.09 10.96 -9.86
CA SER A 6 -6.05 11.58 -10.78
C SER A 6 -7.32 10.74 -10.81
N GLY A 7 -8.47 11.41 -10.68
CA GLY A 7 -9.79 10.80 -10.61
C GLY A 7 -10.26 10.08 -11.87
N GLY A 8 -11.26 9.22 -11.67
CA GLY A 8 -11.96 8.44 -12.69
C GLY A 8 -12.30 7.04 -12.15
N GLU A 9 -13.57 6.84 -11.77
CA GLU A 9 -14.25 5.55 -11.56
C GLU A 9 -13.39 4.34 -11.17
N ASN A 10 -13.38 4.03 -9.86
CA ASN A 10 -13.47 2.69 -9.25
C ASN A 10 -12.75 1.50 -9.94
N ARG A 11 -11.62 1.72 -10.60
CA ARG A 11 -10.62 0.66 -10.77
C ARG A 11 -9.86 0.63 -9.46
N LEU A 12 -10.19 -0.34 -8.61
CA LEU A 12 -9.34 -0.77 -7.50
C LEU A 12 -8.00 -1.20 -8.10
N VAL A 13 -7.14 -0.22 -8.44
CA VAL A 13 -5.81 -0.49 -8.96
C VAL A 13 -5.00 -1.03 -7.80
N SER A 14 -4.58 -2.30 -7.92
CA SER A 14 -3.63 -2.92 -7.00
C SER A 14 -2.46 -1.96 -6.77
N LEU A 15 -2.25 -1.61 -5.50
CA LEU A 15 -1.17 -0.73 -5.11
C LEU A 15 0.16 -1.50 -5.23
N PRO A 16 1.23 -0.89 -5.77
CA PRO A 16 2.56 -1.51 -5.72
C PRO A 16 2.98 -1.80 -4.28
N LEU A 17 3.71 -2.90 -4.05
CA LEU A 17 4.19 -3.30 -2.70
C LEU A 17 4.96 -2.18 -1.99
N SER A 18 5.70 -1.36 -2.74
CA SER A 18 6.41 -0.19 -2.20
C SER A 18 5.45 0.85 -1.60
N ARG A 19 4.30 1.07 -2.23
CA ARG A 19 3.29 2.02 -1.76
C ARG A 19 2.52 1.46 -0.57
N ILE A 20 2.19 0.17 -0.60
CA ILE A 20 1.60 -0.52 0.57
C ILE A 20 2.54 -0.40 1.77
N ARG A 21 3.85 -0.60 1.59
CA ARG A 21 4.84 -0.46 2.66
C ARG A 21 4.88 0.95 3.25
N VAL A 22 4.82 1.98 2.40
CA VAL A 22 4.77 3.38 2.84
C VAL A 22 3.51 3.66 3.65
N ILE A 23 2.36 3.14 3.20
CA ILE A 23 1.09 3.27 3.91
C ILE A 23 1.17 2.58 5.28
N MET A 24 1.68 1.35 5.33
CA MET A 24 1.86 0.62 6.60
C MET A 24 2.81 1.36 7.57
N LYS A 25 3.93 1.91 7.07
CA LYS A 25 4.89 2.72 7.87
C LYS A 25 4.42 4.13 8.20
N SER A 26 3.27 4.56 7.69
CA SER A 26 2.71 5.87 8.06
C SER A 26 2.15 5.87 9.49
N SER A 27 1.85 4.69 10.05
CA SER A 27 1.50 4.56 11.46
C SER A 27 2.77 4.54 12.33
N PRO A 28 2.82 5.36 13.40
CA PRO A 28 3.93 5.35 14.35
C PRO A 28 4.08 4.03 15.11
N GLU A 29 3.06 3.18 15.12
CA GLU A 29 3.07 1.86 15.77
C GLU A 29 3.83 0.81 14.95
N VAL A 30 4.04 1.06 13.66
CA VAL A 30 4.64 0.10 12.72
C VAL A 30 6.13 0.40 12.54
N SER A 31 6.96 -0.16 13.43
CA SER A 31 8.41 -0.01 13.38
C SER A 31 9.06 -0.77 12.20
N SER A 32 8.66 -2.04 12.02
CA SER A 32 9.18 -2.92 10.96
C SER A 32 8.07 -3.75 10.30
N ILE A 33 8.29 -4.17 9.06
CA ILE A 33 7.31 -4.89 8.24
C ILE A 33 7.99 -6.13 7.64
N ASN A 34 7.41 -7.30 7.92
CA ASN A 34 7.74 -8.57 7.27
C ASN A 34 7.30 -8.57 5.78
N GLN A 35 8.06 -9.21 4.88
CA GLN A 35 7.61 -9.48 3.50
C GLN A 35 6.28 -10.23 3.43
N ASP A 36 6.04 -11.24 4.29
CA ASP A 36 4.78 -11.99 4.29
C ASP A 36 3.60 -11.10 4.65
N ALA A 37 3.77 -10.21 5.65
CA ALA A 37 2.73 -9.27 6.03
C ALA A 37 2.42 -8.28 4.90
N LEU A 38 3.45 -7.83 4.17
CA LEU A 38 3.29 -6.97 3.00
C LEU A 38 2.54 -7.69 1.87
N PHE A 39 2.88 -8.96 1.62
CA PHE A 39 2.27 -9.77 0.57
C PHE A 39 0.83 -10.16 0.91
N LEU A 40 0.56 -10.49 2.17
CA LEU A 40 -0.79 -10.77 2.67
C LEU A 40 -1.69 -9.54 2.52
N THR A 41 -1.17 -8.35 2.88
CA THR A 41 -1.90 -7.08 2.71
C THR A 41 -2.18 -6.80 1.23
N ALA A 42 -1.21 -7.05 0.36
CA ALA A 42 -1.41 -6.92 -1.09
C ALA A 42 -2.50 -7.87 -1.59
N LYS A 43 -2.50 -9.14 -1.14
CA LYS A 43 -3.55 -10.11 -1.49
C LYS A 43 -4.93 -9.75 -0.94
N ALA A 44 -4.99 -9.08 0.21
CA ALA A 44 -6.25 -8.68 0.82
C ALA A 44 -6.90 -7.45 0.14
N THR A 45 -6.18 -6.78 -0.75
CA THR A 45 -6.60 -5.51 -1.39
C THR A 45 -6.64 -5.58 -2.92
N VAL A 46 -6.51 -6.79 -3.50
CA VAL A 46 -6.68 -7.11 -4.93
C VAL A 46 -8.04 -7.71 -5.23
#